data_AF-A0A0P8D0B4-F1
#
_entry.id   AF-A0A0P8D0B4-F1
#
_cell.length_a   1.000
_cell.length_b   1.000
_cell.length_c   1.000
_cell.angle_alpha   90.00
_cell.angle_beta   90.00
_cell.angle_gamma   90.00
#
_symmetry.space_group_name_H-M   'P 1'
#
loop_
_entity.id
_entity.type
_entity.pdbx_description
1 polymer ?
#
loop_
_entity_poly.entity_id
_entity_poly.type
_entity_poly.pdbx_seq_one_letter_code
_entity_poly.pdbx_strand_id
1 'polypeptide(L)'
;MPSGLVALLDDISVIAKAASASIDDIGVAAGKAGSKTAGVVIDDAAVTPSYVTGLSPARELPIIWKITKGSLKNKLLILLPGALLLSEFLPGAIIWLLMLGGAFLSYEGAEKVIEKLGGGKHGKTLEDEIRDPVAFENKRVAGAIRTDLILS
;
A
#
# COMPACT_ATOMS: atom_id res chain seq x y z
N MET A 1 -56.65 -8.93 2.18
CA MET A 1 -55.46 -9.76 2.44
C MET A 1 -54.30 -8.84 2.83
N PRO A 2 -54.08 -8.57 4.14
CA PRO A 2 -53.01 -7.71 4.64
C PRO A 2 -51.67 -8.45 4.86
N SER A 3 -51.62 -9.77 4.60
CA SER A 3 -50.49 -10.63 4.94
C SER A 3 -49.19 -10.31 4.20
N GLY A 4 -49.27 -9.78 2.97
CA GLY A 4 -48.07 -9.44 2.18
C GLY A 4 -47.25 -8.28 2.75
N LEU A 5 -47.92 -7.26 3.30
CA LEU A 5 -47.23 -6.13 3.94
C LEU A 5 -46.59 -6.55 5.27
N VAL A 6 -47.30 -7.40 6.03
CA VAL A 6 -46.80 -7.92 7.31
C VAL A 6 -45.59 -8.84 7.09
N ALA A 7 -45.61 -9.69 6.06
CA ALA A 7 -44.47 -10.52 5.69
C ALA A 7 -43.25 -9.70 5.25
N LEU A 8 -43.45 -8.64 4.46
CA LEU A 8 -42.36 -7.73 4.05
C LEU A 8 -41.72 -7.03 5.27
N LEU A 9 -42.54 -6.60 6.23
CA LEU A 9 -42.04 -5.99 7.47
C LEU A 9 -41.30 -6.99 8.35
N ASP A 10 -41.71 -8.26 8.38
CA ASP A 10 -40.99 -9.33 9.08
C ASP A 10 -39.62 -9.59 8.45
N ASP A 11 -39.54 -9.68 7.12
CA ASP A 11 -38.27 -9.85 6.39
C ASP A 11 -37.30 -8.67 6.62
N ILE A 12 -37.80 -7.43 6.58
CA ILE A 12 -37.00 -6.24 6.91
C ILE A 12 -36.50 -6.32 8.36
N SER A 13 -37.35 -6.77 9.29
CA SER A 13 -36.99 -6.92 10.69
C SER A 13 -35.89 -7.97 10.88
N VAL A 14 -35.96 -9.09 10.15
CA VAL A 14 -34.94 -10.14 10.14
C VAL A 14 -33.62 -9.63 9.57
N ILE A 15 -33.64 -8.93 8.43
CA ILE A 15 -32.43 -8.34 7.83
C ILE A 15 -31.82 -7.27 8.74
N ALA A 16 -32.64 -6.39 9.32
CA ALA A 16 -32.18 -5.35 10.24
C ALA A 16 -31.54 -5.96 11.50
N LYS A 17 -32.13 -7.04 12.03
CA LYS A 17 -31.61 -7.75 13.19
C LYS A 17 -30.30 -8.47 12.86
N ALA A 18 -30.21 -9.14 11.71
CA ALA A 18 -28.97 -9.76 11.23
C ALA A 18 -27.86 -8.74 10.99
N ALA A 19 -28.19 -7.60 10.36
CA ALA A 19 -27.25 -6.50 10.16
C ALA A 19 -26.77 -5.94 11.49
N SER A 20 -27.68 -5.68 12.45
CA SER A 20 -27.32 -5.16 13.77
C SER A 20 -26.38 -6.08 14.55
N ALA A 21 -26.55 -7.40 14.41
CA ALA A 21 -25.66 -8.37 15.05
C ALA A 21 -24.24 -8.34 14.50
N SER A 22 -24.05 -7.96 13.23
CA SER A 22 -22.74 -7.89 12.57
C SER A 22 -21.98 -6.57 12.79
N ILE A 23 -22.66 -5.52 13.28
CA ILE A 23 -22.06 -4.19 13.44
C ILE A 23 -20.92 -4.21 14.47
N ASP A 24 -21.09 -4.90 15.59
CA ASP A 24 -20.07 -4.98 16.64
C ASP A 24 -18.82 -5.71 16.15
N ASP A 25 -18.98 -6.82 15.42
CA ASP A 25 -17.87 -7.57 14.84
C ASP A 25 -17.11 -6.77 13.78
N ILE A 26 -17.83 -6.04 12.92
CA ILE A 26 -17.22 -5.13 11.94
C ILE A 26 -16.45 -4.02 12.66
N GLY A 27 -17.02 -3.44 13.72
CA GLY A 27 -16.37 -2.41 14.53
C GLY A 27 -15.06 -2.90 15.15
N VAL A 28 -15.07 -4.09 15.75
CA VAL A 28 -13.88 -4.72 16.33
C VAL A 28 -12.84 -5.07 15.27
N ALA A 29 -13.27 -5.62 14.13
CA ALA A 29 -12.39 -5.95 13.02
C ALA A 29 -11.74 -4.70 12.41
N ALA A 30 -12.53 -3.65 12.19
CA ALA A 30 -12.05 -2.35 11.71
C ALA A 30 -11.08 -1.71 12.70
N GLY A 31 -11.37 -1.76 13.99
CA GLY A 31 -10.48 -1.26 15.04
C GLY A 31 -9.14 -1.99 15.08
N LYS A 32 -9.14 -3.33 15.00
CA LYS A 32 -7.92 -4.15 14.94
C LYS A 32 -7.12 -3.92 13.66
N ALA A 33 -7.79 -3.79 12.51
CA ALA A 33 -7.14 -3.48 11.25
C ALA A 33 -6.49 -2.09 11.33
N GLY A 34 -7.24 -1.08 11.78
CA GLY A 34 -6.75 0.29 11.93
C GLY A 34 -5.54 0.40 12.87
N SER A 35 -5.56 -0.28 14.02
CA SER A 35 -4.42 -0.25 14.94
C SER A 35 -3.16 -0.91 14.36
N LYS A 36 -3.31 -2.02 13.63
CA LYS A 36 -2.18 -2.66 12.93
C LYS A 36 -1.63 -1.78 11.81
N THR A 37 -2.49 -1.14 11.03
CA THR A 37 -2.07 -0.27 9.92
C THR A 37 -1.44 1.03 10.43
N ALA A 38 -1.89 1.57 11.56
CA ALA A 38 -1.34 2.81 12.13
C ALA A 38 0.18 2.72 12.38
N GLY A 39 0.67 1.59 12.91
CA GLY A 39 2.11 1.39 13.15
C GLY A 39 2.93 1.42 11.85
N VAL A 40 2.42 0.78 10.79
CA VAL A 40 3.07 0.75 9.47
C VAL A 40 3.07 2.13 8.82
N VAL A 41 1.94 2.85 8.87
CA VAL A 41 1.83 4.20 8.29
C VAL A 41 2.74 5.20 8.99
N ILE A 42 2.90 5.09 10.31
CA ILE A 42 3.82 5.97 11.07
C ILE A 42 5.27 5.72 10.65
N ASP A 43 5.67 4.46 10.46
CA ASP A 43 7.02 4.09 10.01
C ASP A 43 7.32 4.66 8.61
N ASP A 44 6.40 4.44 7.66
CA ASP A 44 6.53 4.96 6.30
C ASP A 44 6.53 6.50 6.24
N ALA A 45 5.75 7.16 7.10
CA ALA A 45 5.70 8.62 7.17
C ALA A 45 6.95 9.24 7.83
N ALA A 46 7.67 8.49 8.66
CA ALA A 46 8.90 8.95 9.31
C ALA A 46 10.07 9.09 8.31
N VAL A 47 10.01 8.39 7.18
CA VAL A 47 11.03 8.46 6.13
C VAL A 47 10.68 9.57 5.13
N THR A 48 11.42 10.69 5.17
CA THR A 48 11.25 11.77 4.19
C THR A 48 11.55 11.27 2.77
N PRO A 49 10.66 11.46 1.78
CA PRO A 49 10.90 10.99 0.42
C PRO A 49 12.09 11.73 -0.20
N SER A 50 13.20 11.02 -0.38
CA SER A 50 14.40 11.56 -1.02
C SER A 50 14.26 11.70 -2.55
N TYR A 51 13.09 11.36 -3.12
CA TYR A 51 12.85 11.36 -4.57
C TYR A 51 12.53 12.75 -5.15
N VAL A 52 12.27 13.74 -4.29
CA VAL A 52 11.91 15.12 -4.68
C VAL A 52 13.02 16.13 -4.39
N THR A 53 14.18 15.69 -3.90
CA THR A 53 15.32 16.57 -3.70
C THR A 53 15.77 17.17 -5.04
N GLY A 54 15.78 18.51 -5.13
CA GLY A 54 16.16 19.27 -6.33
C GLY A 54 15.00 19.75 -7.22
N LEU A 55 13.73 19.52 -6.85
CA LEU A 55 12.56 20.10 -7.53
C LEU A 55 12.04 21.34 -6.78
N SER A 56 11.29 22.20 -7.46
CA SER A 56 10.64 23.33 -6.77
C SER A 56 9.51 22.81 -5.87
N PRO A 57 9.36 23.33 -4.64
CA PRO A 57 8.34 22.86 -3.68
C PRO A 57 6.91 22.85 -4.24
N ALA A 58 6.60 23.78 -5.15
CA ALA A 58 5.30 23.86 -5.82
C ALA A 58 4.95 22.62 -6.68
N ARG A 59 5.94 21.82 -7.09
CA ARG A 59 5.74 20.63 -7.93
C ARG A 59 5.79 19.31 -7.17
N GLU A 60 6.21 19.32 -5.92
CA GLU A 60 6.29 18.12 -5.07
C GLU A 60 4.91 17.53 -4.78
N LEU A 61 3.98 18.37 -4.28
CA LEU A 61 2.62 17.94 -3.94
C LEU A 61 1.86 17.33 -5.13
N PRO A 62 1.85 17.94 -6.34
CA PRO A 62 1.24 17.33 -7.52
C PRO A 62 1.86 15.98 -7.92
N ILE A 63 3.18 15.81 -7.76
CA ILE A 63 3.88 14.56 -8.08
C ILE A 63 3.48 13.47 -7.08
N ILE A 64 3.52 13.78 -5.79
CA ILE A 64 3.10 12.87 -4.71
C ILE A 64 1.66 12.42 -4.96
N TRP A 65 0.75 13.35 -5.27
CA TRP A 65 -0.64 13.03 -5.55
C TRP A 65 -0.85 12.07 -6.74
N LYS A 66 -0.05 12.22 -7.81
CA LYS A 66 -0.06 11.27 -8.94
C LYS A 66 0.39 9.88 -8.50
N ILE A 67 1.45 9.80 -7.70
CA ILE A 67 1.96 8.54 -7.16
C ILE A 67 0.92 7.90 -6.24
N THR A 68 0.31 8.65 -5.32
CA THR A 68 -0.74 8.18 -4.41
C THR A 68 -1.92 7.59 -5.18
N LYS A 69 -2.42 8.28 -6.21
CA LYS A 69 -3.52 7.76 -7.04
C LYS A 69 -3.15 6.47 -7.77
N GLY A 70 -1.93 6.40 -8.32
CA GLY A 70 -1.43 5.20 -8.98
C GLY A 70 -1.26 4.02 -8.03
N SER A 71 -0.63 4.26 -6.87
CA SER A 71 -0.46 3.30 -5.78
C SER A 71 -1.82 2.77 -5.29
N LEU A 72 -2.79 3.65 -5.04
CA LEU A 72 -4.11 3.26 -4.58
C LEU A 72 -4.81 2.32 -5.58
N LYS A 73 -4.69 2.60 -6.87
CA LYS A 73 -5.23 1.74 -7.93
C LYS A 73 -4.55 0.38 -7.95
N ASN A 74 -3.23 0.34 -7.86
CA ASN A 74 -2.45 -0.91 -7.81
C ASN A 74 -2.81 -1.75 -6.58
N LYS A 75 -2.87 -1.12 -5.41
CA LYS A 75 -3.24 -1.76 -4.15
C LYS A 75 -4.65 -2.33 -4.19
N LEU A 76 -5.62 -1.54 -4.63
CA LEU A 76 -7.03 -1.94 -4.60
C LEU A 76 -7.40 -2.97 -5.68
N LEU A 77 -6.81 -2.86 -6.89
CA LEU A 77 -7.21 -3.71 -8.02
C LEU A 77 -6.33 -4.94 -8.24
N ILE A 78 -5.09 -4.92 -7.75
CA ILE A 78 -4.12 -6.01 -8.02
C ILE A 78 -3.75 -6.70 -6.71
N LEU A 79 -3.13 -5.96 -5.77
CA LEU A 79 -2.62 -6.54 -4.54
C LEU A 79 -3.72 -7.04 -3.62
N LEU A 80 -4.75 -6.24 -3.34
CA LEU A 80 -5.81 -6.61 -2.40
C LEU A 80 -6.57 -7.87 -2.86
N PRO A 81 -7.05 -7.97 -4.12
CA PRO A 81 -7.67 -9.21 -4.59
C PRO A 81 -6.70 -10.39 -4.57
N GLY A 82 -5.44 -10.18 -4.99
CA GLY A 82 -4.42 -11.23 -4.98
C GLY A 82 -4.12 -11.75 -3.58
N ALA A 83 -3.98 -10.85 -2.60
CA ALA A 83 -3.73 -11.16 -1.20
C ALA A 83 -4.93 -11.87 -0.54
N LEU A 84 -6.15 -11.44 -0.84
CA LEU A 84 -7.37 -12.12 -0.37
C LEU A 84 -7.48 -13.54 -0.92
N LEU A 85 -7.23 -13.73 -2.22
CA LEU A 85 -7.19 -15.05 -2.83
C LEU A 85 -6.08 -15.91 -2.21
N LEU A 86 -4.88 -15.36 -2.04
CA LEU A 86 -3.77 -16.08 -1.42
C LEU A 86 -4.08 -16.48 0.03
N SER A 87 -4.74 -15.60 0.79
CA SER A 87 -5.14 -15.85 2.17
C SER A 87 -6.19 -16.95 2.28
N GLU A 88 -7.11 -17.05 1.32
CA GLU A 88 -8.16 -18.07 1.32
C GLU A 88 -7.64 -19.43 0.84
N PHE A 89 -6.88 -19.45 -0.27
CA PHE A 89 -6.49 -20.70 -0.93
C PHE A 89 -5.15 -21.26 -0.46
N LEU A 90 -4.22 -20.42 0.01
CA LEU A 90 -2.88 -20.86 0.41
C LEU A 90 -2.24 -19.97 1.48
N PRO A 91 -2.83 -19.89 2.69
CA PRO A 91 -2.36 -18.98 3.75
C PRO A 91 -0.91 -19.27 4.19
N GLY A 92 -0.46 -20.52 4.11
CA GLY A 92 0.92 -20.90 4.46
C GLY A 92 1.98 -20.30 3.54
N ALA A 93 1.66 -19.99 2.28
CA ALA A 93 2.61 -19.38 1.35
C ALA A 93 2.96 -17.93 1.73
N ILE A 94 2.07 -17.24 2.44
CA ILE A 94 2.30 -15.86 2.87
C ILE A 94 3.57 -15.76 3.71
N ILE A 95 3.77 -16.68 4.66
CA ILE A 95 4.95 -16.68 5.54
C ILE A 95 6.23 -16.81 4.71
N TRP A 96 6.27 -17.75 3.76
CA TRP A 96 7.45 -17.97 2.93
C TRP A 96 7.74 -16.78 2.00
N LEU A 97 6.71 -16.18 1.40
CA LEU A 97 6.85 -14.97 0.59
C LEU A 97 7.39 -13.80 1.42
N LEU A 98 6.86 -13.59 2.63
CA LEU A 98 7.32 -12.54 3.54
C LEU A 98 8.76 -12.79 4.01
N MET A 99 9.14 -14.05 4.29
CA MET A 99 10.51 -14.40 4.67
C MET A 99 11.50 -14.14 3.53
N LEU A 100 11.14 -14.45 2.28
CA LEU A 100 11.96 -14.14 1.10
C LEU A 100 12.11 -12.64 0.89
N GLY A 101 11.02 -11.88 0.99
CA GLY A 101 11.05 -10.42 0.94
C GLY A 101 11.92 -9.81 2.03
N GLY A 102 11.76 -10.29 3.27
CA GLY A 102 12.56 -9.84 4.42
C GLY A 102 14.05 -10.16 4.28
N ALA A 103 14.40 -11.30 3.71
CA ALA A 103 15.78 -11.66 3.40
C ALA A 103 16.39 -10.72 2.36
N PHE A 104 15.65 -10.39 1.30
CA PHE A 104 16.08 -9.43 0.28
C PHE A 104 16.27 -8.02 0.84
N LEU A 105 15.33 -7.54 1.66
CA LEU A 105 15.46 -6.24 2.33
C LEU A 105 16.64 -6.19 3.31
N SER A 106 16.92 -7.31 3.99
CA SER A 106 18.09 -7.42 4.87
C SER A 106 19.40 -7.35 4.09
N TYR A 107 19.43 -7.96 2.90
CA TYR A 107 20.56 -7.87 1.96
C TYR A 107 20.79 -6.42 1.50
N GLU A 108 19.76 -5.74 0.98
CA GLU A 108 19.89 -4.33 0.58
C GLU A 108 20.24 -3.41 1.76
N GLY A 109 19.70 -3.69 2.94
CA GLY A 109 20.00 -2.95 4.16
C GLY A 109 21.48 -3.05 4.54
N ALA A 110 22.05 -4.26 4.47
CA ALA A 110 23.47 -4.49 4.71
C ALA A 110 24.35 -3.74 3.68
N GLU A 111 23.96 -3.75 2.41
CA GLU A 111 24.68 -3.07 1.34
C GLU A 111 24.68 -1.54 1.54
N LYS A 112 23.54 -0.95 1.92
CA LYS A 112 23.44 0.49 2.26
C LYS A 112 24.25 0.87 3.49
N VAL A 113 24.35 -0.02 4.48
CA VAL A 113 25.24 0.20 5.65
C VAL A 113 26.70 0.19 5.22
N ILE A 114 27.10 -0.76 4.37
CA ILE A 114 28.46 -0.84 3.82
C ILE A 114 28.79 0.41 2.98
N GLU A 115 27.86 0.89 2.15
CA GLU A 115 28.03 2.13 1.38
C GLU A 115 28.29 3.34 2.31
N LYS A 116 27.51 3.49 3.39
CA LYS A 116 27.70 4.56 4.37
C LYS A 116 29.02 4.47 5.13
N LEU A 117 29.60 3.28 5.24
CA LEU A 117 30.89 3.04 5.92
C LEU A 117 32.10 3.12 4.97
N GLY A 118 31.90 3.53 3.71
CA GLY A 118 32.98 3.75 2.75
C GLY A 118 33.26 2.58 1.79
N GLY A 119 32.35 1.62 1.68
CA GLY A 119 32.38 0.61 0.64
C GLY A 119 32.14 1.19 -0.76
N GLY A 120 32.59 0.49 -1.81
CA GLY A 120 32.37 0.91 -3.19
C GLY A 120 30.88 1.02 -3.54
N LYS A 121 30.47 2.12 -4.19
CA LYS A 121 29.08 2.35 -4.60
C LYS A 121 28.67 1.32 -5.67
N HIS A 122 27.74 0.43 -5.34
CA HIS A 122 27.05 -0.39 -6.32
C HIS A 122 25.64 0.19 -6.54
N GLY A 123 25.50 1.01 -7.59
CA GLY A 123 24.21 1.59 -7.95
C GLY A 123 24.31 2.70 -8.99
N LYS A 124 23.42 2.69 -9.99
CA LYS A 124 23.33 3.76 -11.00
C LYS A 124 23.01 5.07 -10.30
N THR A 125 23.97 6.00 -10.29
CA THR A 125 23.83 7.32 -9.69
C THR A 125 22.98 8.21 -10.62
N LEU A 126 22.11 9.03 -10.02
CA LEU A 126 21.12 9.92 -10.65
C LEU A 126 21.74 11.13 -11.41
N GLU A 127 22.90 10.96 -12.04
CA GLU A 127 23.69 12.04 -12.65
C GLU A 127 23.42 12.25 -14.15
N ASP A 128 22.30 11.75 -14.68
CA ASP A 128 21.91 12.04 -16.07
C ASP A 128 21.31 13.44 -16.18
N GLU A 129 21.82 14.25 -17.11
CA GLU A 129 21.30 15.57 -17.46
C GLU A 129 19.80 15.52 -17.79
N ILE A 130 18.99 16.31 -17.07
CA ILE A 130 17.55 16.44 -17.29
C ILE A 130 17.33 17.24 -18.58
N ARG A 131 17.26 16.56 -19.73
CA ARG A 131 16.93 17.17 -21.04
C ARG A 131 15.46 17.57 -21.17
N ASP A 132 14.55 16.88 -20.49
CA ASP A 132 13.10 17.16 -20.48
C ASP A 132 12.51 16.96 -19.07
N PRO A 133 12.11 18.04 -18.38
CA PRO A 133 11.53 17.97 -17.05
C PRO A 133 10.23 17.16 -16.97
N VAL A 134 9.40 17.18 -18.02
CA VAL A 134 8.08 16.51 -18.01
C VAL A 134 8.23 15.02 -18.23
N ALA A 135 9.06 14.60 -19.18
CA ALA A 135 9.38 13.19 -19.37
C ALA A 135 10.10 12.60 -18.16
N PHE A 136 10.99 13.36 -17.52
CA PHE A 136 11.66 12.96 -16.29
C PHE A 136 10.69 12.74 -15.14
N GLU A 137 9.75 13.66 -14.92
CA GLU A 137 8.70 13.52 -13.91
C GLU A 137 7.80 12.32 -14.15
N ASN A 138 7.35 12.12 -15.39
CA ASN A 138 6.50 10.98 -15.73
C ASN A 138 7.22 9.65 -15.51
N LYS A 139 8.51 9.55 -15.85
CA LYS A 139 9.32 8.38 -15.55
C LYS A 139 9.45 8.14 -14.04
N ARG A 140 9.65 9.21 -13.26
CA ARG A 140 9.81 9.11 -11.81
C ARG A 140 8.50 8.70 -11.11
N VAL A 141 7.38 9.27 -11.54
CA VAL A 141 6.03 8.88 -11.09
C VAL A 141 5.74 7.41 -11.43
N ALA A 142 5.99 7.00 -12.67
CA ALA A 142 5.75 5.62 -13.09
C ALA A 142 6.67 4.61 -12.37
N GLY A 143 7.94 4.98 -12.16
CA GLY A 143 8.88 4.19 -11.37
C GLY A 143 8.40 4.02 -9.94
N ALA A 144 8.05 5.12 -9.27
CA ALA A 144 7.54 5.09 -7.89
C ALA A 144 6.27 4.23 -7.75
N ILE A 145 5.32 4.33 -8.69
CA ILE A 145 4.10 3.51 -8.70
C ILE A 145 4.42 2.00 -8.85
N ARG A 146 5.43 1.65 -9.65
CA ARG A 146 5.87 0.25 -9.80
C ARG A 146 6.58 -0.26 -8.58
N THR A 147 7.49 0.53 -8.02
CA THR A 147 8.22 0.17 -6.80
C THR A 147 7.26 -0.03 -5.64
N ASP A 148 6.28 0.87 -5.47
CA ASP A 148 5.24 0.71 -4.44
C ASP A 148 4.44 -0.58 -4.63
N LEU A 149 4.06 -0.97 -5.85
CA LEU A 149 3.37 -2.24 -6.10
C LEU A 149 4.21 -3.47 -5.71
N ILE A 150 5.53 -3.41 -5.88
CA ILE A 150 6.43 -4.54 -5.58
C ILE A 150 6.71 -4.64 -4.08
N LEU A 151 6.79 -3.50 -3.40
CA LEU A 151 7.10 -3.41 -1.96
C LEU A 151 5.86 -3.48 -1.05
N SER A 152 4.66 -3.41 -1.62
CA SER A 152 3.38 -3.53 -0.90
C SER A 152 2.86 -4.96 -0.87
#